data_AF-R1CAQ2-F1
#
_entry.id   AF-R1CAQ2-F1
#
_cell.length_a   1.000
_cell.length_b   1.000
_cell.length_c   1.000
_cell.angle_alpha   90.00
_cell.angle_beta   90.00
_cell.angle_gamma   90.00
#
_symmetry.space_group_name_H-M   'P 1'
#
loop_
_entity.id
_entity.type
_entity.pdbx_description
1 polymer ?
#
loop_
_entity_poly.entity_id
_entity_poly.type
_entity_poly.pdbx_seq_one_letter_code
_entity_poly.pdbx_strand_id
1 'polypeptide(L)'
;MTNAPPNFALVVAVSALHALGGALCANELCSHRLCDAWRLFSRVCLVGFMLGAASLRMNRKLVEKLLVPIVPPPLPPRLCVYASGTMDVTSAMLLALPGGERYGGALVLTMLVCVFPANLYHAFSRKAHAATGIGPPAVYWRLPIQFLFLAWARWHVT
;
A
#
# COMPACT_ATOMS: atom_id res chain seq x y z
N MET A 1 -11.03 1.54 24.02
CA MET A 1 -9.97 0.55 23.73
C MET A 1 -9.76 0.48 22.23
N THR A 2 -8.71 1.14 21.77
CA THR A 2 -8.34 1.35 20.36
C THR A 2 -7.70 0.09 19.80
N ASN A 3 -8.52 -0.90 19.44
CA ASN A 3 -8.02 -2.05 18.71
C ASN A 3 -7.79 -1.60 17.26
N ALA A 4 -6.56 -1.19 16.97
CA ALA A 4 -6.11 -1.17 15.58
C ALA A 4 -6.34 -2.57 14.99
N PRO A 5 -6.78 -2.69 13.72
CA PRO A 5 -7.09 -3.98 13.14
C PRO A 5 -5.86 -4.90 13.26
N PRO A 6 -5.99 -6.21 13.54
CA PRO A 6 -4.86 -7.09 13.86
C PRO A 6 -3.73 -7.10 12.81
N ASN A 7 -4.07 -6.78 11.56
CA ASN A 7 -3.15 -6.68 10.43
C ASN A 7 -2.26 -5.43 10.50
N PHE A 8 -2.58 -4.49 11.38
CA PHE A 8 -1.96 -3.17 11.47
C PHE A 8 -0.55 -3.21 12.08
N ALA A 9 -0.43 -3.85 13.26
CA ALA A 9 0.86 -4.01 13.93
C ALA A 9 1.84 -4.77 13.02
N LEU A 10 1.33 -5.75 12.27
CA LEU A 10 2.11 -6.51 11.30
C LEU A 10 2.63 -5.62 10.17
N VAL A 11 1.80 -4.78 9.55
CA VAL A 11 2.23 -3.91 8.43
C VAL A 11 3.27 -2.88 8.89
N VAL A 12 3.07 -2.26 10.05
CA VAL A 12 4.04 -1.30 10.60
C VAL A 12 5.33 -1.99 10.99
N ALA A 13 5.26 -3.16 11.64
CA ALA A 13 6.44 -3.94 12.00
C ALA A 13 7.23 -4.34 10.75
N VAL A 14 6.57 -4.86 9.70
CA VAL A 14 7.23 -5.26 8.44
C VAL A 14 7.87 -4.05 7.75
N SER A 15 7.19 -2.91 7.73
CA SER A 15 7.70 -1.70 7.09
C SER A 15 8.86 -1.07 7.87
N ALA A 16 8.79 -1.05 9.21
CA ALA A 16 9.87 -0.60 10.07
C ALA A 16 11.08 -1.54 10.00
N LEU A 17 10.83 -2.85 9.97
CA LEU A 17 11.84 -3.88 9.76
C LEU A 17 12.55 -3.62 8.43
N HIS A 18 11.80 -3.39 7.35
CA HIS A 18 12.37 -3.08 6.03
C HIS A 18 13.27 -1.83 6.05
N ALA A 19 12.82 -0.74 6.67
CA ALA A 19 13.60 0.48 6.81
C ALA A 19 14.91 0.26 7.60
N LEU A 20 14.85 -0.54 8.68
CA LEU A 20 16.03 -0.87 9.49
C LEU A 20 17.05 -1.70 8.70
N GLY A 21 16.64 -2.77 8.01
CA GLY A 21 17.60 -3.55 7.23
C GLY A 21 18.09 -2.85 5.96
N GLY A 22 17.32 -1.90 5.41
CA GLY A 22 17.82 -0.97 4.39
C GLY A 22 18.97 -0.11 4.91
N ALA A 23 18.80 0.47 6.11
CA ALA A 23 19.85 1.25 6.77
C ALA A 23 21.08 0.41 7.14
N LEU A 24 20.90 -0.85 7.54
CA LEU A 24 21.99 -1.78 7.84
C LEU A 24 22.76 -2.19 6.57
N CYS A 25 22.08 -2.36 5.44
CA CYS A 25 22.73 -2.62 4.15
C CYS A 25 23.53 -1.44 3.60
N ALA A 26 23.17 -0.21 3.98
CA ALA A 26 23.88 1.00 3.56
C ALA A 26 25.17 1.24 4.34
N ASN A 27 25.41 0.51 5.42
CA ASN A 27 26.62 0.61 6.23
C ASN A 27 27.62 -0.48 5.81
N GLU A 28 28.91 -0.15 5.74
CA GLU A 28 30.03 -0.97 5.21
C GLU A 28 30.26 -2.33 5.93
N LEU A 29 29.43 -2.70 6.91
CA LEU A 29 29.47 -3.99 7.61
C LEU A 29 28.69 -5.12 6.91
N CYS A 30 27.91 -4.83 5.86
CA CYS A 30 26.96 -5.81 5.33
C CYS A 30 27.57 -6.81 4.34
N SER A 31 27.47 -8.10 4.65
CA SER A 31 27.82 -9.20 3.72
C SER A 31 26.90 -9.17 2.50
N HIS A 32 27.48 -9.25 1.28
CA HIS A 32 26.75 -9.22 0.00
C HIS A 32 25.50 -10.12 -0.02
N ARG A 33 25.58 -11.32 0.57
CA ARG A 33 24.44 -12.28 0.62
C ARG A 33 23.28 -11.81 1.49
N LEU A 34 23.56 -11.04 2.56
CA LEU A 34 22.53 -10.52 3.45
C LEU A 34 21.74 -9.40 2.78
N CYS A 35 22.40 -8.55 1.98
CA CYS A 35 21.71 -7.54 1.17
C CYS A 35 20.86 -8.13 0.06
N ASP A 36 21.33 -9.16 -0.62
CA ASP A 36 20.54 -9.83 -1.67
C ASP A 36 19.31 -10.53 -1.08
N ALA A 37 19.49 -11.24 0.04
CA ALA A 37 18.38 -11.86 0.77
C ALA A 37 17.36 -10.82 1.26
N TRP A 38 17.84 -9.67 1.73
CA TRP A 38 16.98 -8.57 2.20
C TRP A 38 16.17 -7.92 1.07
N ARG A 39 16.81 -7.66 -0.07
CA ARG A 39 16.12 -7.13 -1.27
C ARG A 39 15.04 -8.09 -1.73
N LEU A 40 15.35 -9.39 -1.78
CA LEU A 40 14.38 -10.43 -2.15
C LEU A 40 13.21 -10.49 -1.16
N PHE A 41 13.50 -10.52 0.14
CA PHE A 41 12.48 -10.54 1.19
C PHE A 41 11.55 -9.33 1.07
N SER A 42 12.11 -8.12 0.96
CA SER A 42 11.36 -6.88 0.76
C SER A 42 10.46 -6.93 -0.47
N ARG A 43 10.99 -7.44 -1.59
CA ARG A 43 10.25 -7.59 -2.85
C ARG A 43 9.07 -8.54 -2.69
N VAL A 44 9.28 -9.71 -2.09
CA VAL A 44 8.23 -10.69 -1.83
C VAL A 44 7.15 -10.12 -0.90
N CYS A 45 7.54 -9.40 0.14
CA CYS A 45 6.58 -8.72 1.02
C CYS A 45 5.73 -7.68 0.27
N LEU A 46 6.36 -6.86 -0.59
CA LEU A 46 5.65 -5.85 -1.37
C LEU A 46 4.69 -6.48 -2.38
N VAL A 47 5.11 -7.54 -3.08
CA VAL A 47 4.24 -8.33 -3.98
C VAL A 47 3.05 -8.89 -3.22
N GLY A 48 3.29 -9.53 -2.07
CA GLY A 48 2.22 -10.09 -1.24
C GLY A 48 1.22 -9.03 -0.79
N PHE A 49 1.71 -7.85 -0.40
CA PHE A 49 0.86 -6.73 -0.03
C PHE A 49 0.02 -6.20 -1.22
N MET A 50 0.62 -6.05 -2.41
CA MET A 50 -0.08 -5.62 -3.62
C MET A 50 -1.17 -6.63 -4.04
N LEU A 51 -0.88 -7.93 -3.98
CA LEU A 51 -1.87 -8.98 -4.23
C LEU A 51 -3.01 -8.96 -3.19
N GLY A 52 -2.69 -8.69 -1.92
CA GLY A 52 -3.69 -8.50 -0.87
C GLY A 52 -4.59 -7.28 -1.15
N ALA A 53 -4.01 -6.15 -1.55
CA ALA A 53 -4.75 -4.95 -1.93
C ALA A 53 -5.64 -5.19 -3.17
N ALA A 54 -5.11 -5.84 -4.20
CA ALA A 54 -5.86 -6.24 -5.39
C ALA A 54 -7.04 -7.13 -5.04
N SER A 55 -6.85 -8.12 -4.17
CA SER A 55 -7.91 -9.04 -3.74
C SER A 55 -9.07 -8.31 -3.07
N LEU A 56 -8.78 -7.29 -2.24
CA LEU A 56 -9.79 -6.45 -1.61
C LEU A 56 -10.55 -5.59 -2.63
N ARG A 57 -9.86 -5.05 -3.64
CA ARG A 57 -10.43 -4.20 -4.69
C ARG A 57 -11.19 -4.99 -5.77
N MET A 58 -10.96 -6.30 -5.89
CA MET A 58 -11.71 -7.18 -6.80
C MET A 58 -12.96 -7.79 -6.15
N ASN A 59 -13.04 -7.78 -4.81
CA ASN A 59 -14.21 -8.30 -4.12
C ASN A 59 -15.37 -7.29 -4.14
N ARG A 60 -16.35 -7.54 -5.01
CA ARG A 60 -17.54 -6.69 -5.20
C ARG A 60 -18.24 -6.31 -3.89
N LYS A 61 -18.37 -7.23 -2.92
CA LYS A 61 -19.04 -6.92 -1.64
C LYS A 61 -18.26 -5.90 -0.81
N LEU A 62 -16.93 -5.98 -0.83
CA LEU A 62 -16.06 -5.06 -0.10
C LEU A 62 -15.96 -3.71 -0.81
N VAL A 63 -15.88 -3.72 -2.15
CA VAL A 63 -15.86 -2.51 -2.97
C VAL A 63 -17.06 -1.63 -2.69
N GLU A 64 -18.27 -2.17 -2.83
CA GLU A 64 -19.49 -1.39 -2.63
C GLU A 64 -19.62 -0.85 -1.20
N LYS A 65 -19.18 -1.62 -0.20
CA LYS A 65 -19.34 -1.25 1.21
C LYS A 65 -18.26 -0.29 1.72
N LEU A 66 -17.02 -0.44 1.28
CA LEU A 66 -15.85 0.21 1.88
C LEU A 66 -15.13 1.19 0.95
N LEU A 67 -15.14 0.95 -0.37
CA LEU A 67 -14.34 1.73 -1.33
C LEU A 67 -15.17 2.71 -2.16
N VAL A 68 -16.38 2.35 -2.58
CA VAL A 68 -17.26 3.27 -3.32
C VAL A 68 -17.59 4.54 -2.52
N PRO A 69 -17.90 4.48 -1.21
CA PRO A 69 -18.29 5.68 -0.45
C PRO A 69 -17.14 6.65 -0.15
N ILE A 70 -15.89 6.22 -0.29
CA ILE A 70 -14.70 7.02 0.01
C ILE A 70 -14.15 7.75 -1.21
N VAL A 71 -14.61 7.42 -2.42
CA VAL A 71 -14.18 8.12 -3.63
C VAL A 71 -14.82 9.50 -3.66
N PRO A 72 -14.01 10.59 -3.73
CA PRO A 72 -14.54 11.94 -3.79
C PRO A 72 -15.32 12.17 -5.11
N PRO A 73 -16.49 12.83 -5.09
CA PRO A 73 -17.12 13.35 -6.31
C PRO A 73 -16.17 14.35 -7.00
N PRO A 74 -16.07 14.42 -8.34
CA PRO A 74 -16.99 13.94 -9.39
C PRO A 74 -16.58 12.61 -10.05
N LEU A 75 -15.60 11.90 -9.49
CA LEU A 75 -15.01 10.72 -10.12
C LEU A 75 -16.00 9.52 -10.14
N PRO A 76 -16.03 8.71 -11.22
CA PRO A 76 -16.84 7.49 -11.27
C PRO A 76 -16.26 6.44 -10.31
N PRO A 77 -16.92 6.17 -9.16
CA PRO A 77 -16.27 5.50 -8.03
C PRO A 77 -15.90 4.05 -8.32
N ARG A 78 -16.78 3.31 -9.00
CA ARG A 78 -16.53 1.91 -9.37
C ARG A 78 -15.37 1.80 -10.35
N LEU A 79 -15.32 2.68 -11.35
CA LEU A 79 -14.28 2.65 -12.38
C LEU A 79 -12.91 2.91 -11.75
N CYS A 80 -12.78 3.91 -10.88
CA CYS A 80 -11.54 4.20 -10.18
C CYS A 80 -11.07 3.03 -9.31
N VAL A 81 -11.99 2.40 -8.56
CA VAL A 81 -11.64 1.27 -7.68
C VAL A 81 -11.19 0.05 -8.49
N TYR A 82 -11.94 -0.35 -9.53
CA TYR A 82 -11.55 -1.48 -10.37
C TYR A 82 -10.27 -1.22 -11.16
N ALA A 83 -10.09 -0.01 -11.71
CA ALA A 83 -8.85 0.37 -12.38
C ALA A 83 -7.65 0.36 -11.43
N SER A 84 -7.82 0.79 -10.17
CA SER A 84 -6.75 0.67 -9.17
C SER A 84 -6.47 -0.78 -8.79
N GLY A 85 -7.49 -1.64 -8.74
CA GLY A 85 -7.33 -3.06 -8.49
C GLY A 85 -6.57 -3.79 -9.60
N THR A 86 -6.80 -3.41 -10.87
CA THR A 86 -6.03 -4.01 -11.99
C THR A 86 -4.58 -3.56 -11.95
N MET A 87 -4.31 -2.28 -11.64
CA MET A 87 -2.95 -1.75 -11.55
C MET A 87 -2.16 -2.36 -10.38
N ASP A 88 -2.80 -2.73 -9.26
CA ASP A 88 -2.15 -3.51 -8.19
C ASP A 88 -1.71 -4.90 -8.65
N VAL A 89 -2.52 -5.59 -9.47
CA VAL A 89 -2.13 -6.89 -10.03
C VAL A 89 -0.96 -6.71 -10.98
N THR A 90 -1.02 -5.72 -11.86
CA THR A 90 0.07 -5.41 -12.79
C THR A 90 1.36 -5.06 -12.07
N SER A 91 1.29 -4.27 -10.99
CA SER A 91 2.48 -3.89 -10.21
C SER A 91 3.08 -5.10 -9.49
N ALA A 92 2.25 -5.97 -8.92
CA ALA A 92 2.69 -7.22 -8.31
C ALA A 92 3.39 -8.14 -9.33
N MET A 93 2.84 -8.27 -10.54
CA MET A 93 3.45 -9.06 -11.62
C MET A 93 4.79 -8.48 -12.06
N LEU A 94 4.88 -7.15 -12.25
CA LEU A 94 6.13 -6.47 -12.61
C LEU A 94 7.20 -6.61 -11.52
N LEU A 95 6.82 -6.51 -10.25
CA LEU A 95 7.73 -6.73 -9.12
C LEU A 95 8.20 -8.19 -8.99
N ALA A 96 7.41 -9.16 -9.47
CA ALA A 96 7.79 -10.57 -9.46
C ALA A 96 8.76 -10.93 -10.60
N LEU A 97 8.75 -10.17 -11.70
CA LEU A 97 9.62 -10.42 -12.85
C LEU A 97 11.06 -9.95 -12.59
N PRO A 98 12.08 -10.77 -12.94
CA PRO A 98 13.47 -10.33 -12.87
C PRO A 98 13.69 -9.15 -13.83
N GLY A 99 14.17 -8.01 -13.31
CA GLY A 99 14.36 -6.78 -14.08
C GLY A 99 13.12 -5.89 -14.24
N GLY A 100 11.94 -6.33 -13.76
CA GLY A 100 10.69 -5.54 -13.77
C GLY A 100 10.51 -4.62 -12.55
N GLU A 101 11.41 -4.71 -11.58
CA GLU A 101 11.28 -4.10 -10.24
C GLU A 101 11.11 -2.59 -10.28
N ARG A 102 11.87 -1.92 -11.14
CA ARG A 102 11.78 -0.46 -11.32
C ARG A 102 10.41 -0.03 -11.82
N TYR A 103 9.86 -0.75 -12.81
CA TYR A 103 8.54 -0.46 -13.37
C TYR A 103 7.44 -0.81 -12.38
N GLY A 104 7.57 -1.94 -11.67
CA GLY A 104 6.64 -2.34 -10.62
C GLY A 104 6.60 -1.32 -9.47
N GLY A 105 7.76 -0.93 -8.95
CA GLY A 105 7.89 0.09 -7.91
C GLY A 105 7.36 1.45 -8.35
N ALA A 106 7.59 1.86 -9.61
CA ALA A 106 7.07 3.12 -10.15
C ALA A 106 5.54 3.09 -10.29
N LEU A 107 4.98 1.94 -10.68
CA LEU A 107 3.53 1.75 -10.75
C LEU A 107 2.88 1.80 -9.37
N VAL A 108 3.50 1.16 -8.36
CA VAL A 108 3.09 1.26 -6.96
C VAL A 108 3.15 2.72 -6.48
N LEU A 109 4.24 3.43 -6.75
CA LEU A 109 4.40 4.84 -6.37
C LEU A 109 3.29 5.71 -6.98
N THR A 110 3.03 5.53 -8.28
CA THR A 110 1.98 6.26 -9.01
C THR A 110 0.60 5.97 -8.43
N MET A 111 0.27 4.69 -8.19
CA MET A 111 -0.97 4.27 -7.54
C MET A 111 -1.14 4.93 -6.16
N LEU A 112 -0.10 4.91 -5.32
CA LEU A 112 -0.14 5.52 -4.00
C LEU A 112 -0.42 7.02 -4.07
N VAL A 113 0.15 7.74 -5.05
CA VAL A 113 -0.15 9.16 -5.24
C VAL A 113 -1.57 9.36 -5.75
N CYS A 114 -2.05 8.55 -6.70
CA CYS A 114 -3.40 8.64 -7.25
C CYS A 114 -4.52 8.36 -6.24
N VAL A 115 -4.31 7.45 -5.28
CA VAL A 115 -5.33 7.13 -4.25
C VAL A 115 -5.27 8.06 -3.03
N PHE A 116 -4.21 8.87 -2.89
CA PHE A 116 -4.04 9.80 -1.78
C PHE A 116 -5.21 10.79 -1.61
N PRO A 117 -5.77 11.41 -2.67
CA PRO A 117 -6.93 12.30 -2.54
C PRO A 117 -8.16 11.59 -1.94
N ALA A 118 -8.38 10.31 -2.27
CA ALA A 118 -9.48 9.54 -1.71
C ALA A 118 -9.27 9.22 -0.22
N ASN A 119 -8.04 8.92 0.19
CA ASN A 119 -7.70 8.70 1.60
C ASN A 119 -7.82 10.00 2.43
N LEU A 120 -7.47 11.13 1.84
CA LEU A 120 -7.65 12.45 2.44
C LEU A 120 -9.16 12.78 2.60
N TYR A 121 -9.94 12.53 1.55
CA TYR A 121 -11.40 12.70 1.58
C TYR A 121 -12.04 11.85 2.69
N HIS A 122 -11.62 10.59 2.83
CA HIS A 122 -12.14 9.73 3.91
C HIS A 122 -11.78 10.28 5.29
N ALA A 123 -10.56 10.79 5.48
CA ALA A 123 -10.13 11.34 6.77
C ALA A 123 -10.97 12.56 7.20
N PHE A 124 -11.27 13.47 6.28
CA PHE A 124 -11.94 14.74 6.60
C PHE A 124 -13.46 14.74 6.39
N SER A 125 -14.03 13.78 5.64
CA SER A 125 -15.46 13.76 5.32
C SER A 125 -16.28 12.97 6.35
N ARG A 126 -17.11 13.68 7.14
CA ARG A 126 -18.10 13.06 8.03
C ARG A 126 -19.08 12.13 7.30
N LYS A 127 -19.40 12.42 6.03
CA LYS A 127 -20.25 11.56 5.20
C LYS A 127 -19.58 10.22 4.88
N ALA A 128 -18.27 10.24 4.61
CA ALA A 128 -17.50 9.01 4.34
C ALA A 128 -17.34 8.14 5.60
N HIS A 129 -17.16 8.77 6.78
CA HIS A 129 -17.16 8.08 8.08
C HIS A 129 -18.49 7.38 8.35
N ALA A 130 -19.61 8.09 8.16
CA ALA A 130 -20.95 7.54 8.34
C ALA A 130 -21.26 6.40 7.35
N ALA A 131 -20.80 6.51 6.11
CA ALA A 131 -21.07 5.51 5.08
C ALA A 131 -20.24 4.22 5.24
N THR A 132 -19.01 4.31 5.76
CA THR A 132 -18.13 3.15 5.96
C THR A 132 -18.27 2.51 7.34
N GLY A 133 -18.81 3.23 8.32
CA GLY A 133 -18.91 2.76 9.71
C GLY A 133 -17.55 2.59 10.41
N ILE A 134 -16.47 3.11 9.81
CA ILE A 134 -15.12 3.03 10.36
C ILE A 134 -14.88 4.24 11.26
N GLY A 135 -14.46 4.00 12.50
CA GLY A 135 -14.17 5.06 13.46
C GLY A 135 -13.00 5.96 13.05
N PRO A 136 -12.98 7.24 13.48
CA PRO A 136 -11.96 8.23 13.09
C PRO A 136 -10.50 7.77 13.26
N PRO A 137 -10.10 7.09 14.34
CA PRO A 137 -8.69 6.72 14.57
C PRO A 137 -8.10 5.83 13.47
N ALA A 138 -8.90 4.88 12.95
CA ALA A 138 -8.44 3.94 11.94
C ALA A 138 -8.25 4.59 10.57
N VAL A 139 -9.00 5.65 10.28
CA VAL A 139 -8.91 6.39 9.01
C VAL A 139 -7.69 7.30 8.99
N TYR A 140 -7.43 8.03 10.09
CA TYR A 140 -6.24 8.87 10.20
C TYR A 140 -4.95 8.07 10.08
N TRP A 141 -4.96 6.81 10.53
CA TRP A 141 -3.79 5.95 10.44
C TRP A 141 -3.44 5.53 8.99
N ARG A 142 -4.38 5.63 8.05
CA ARG A 142 -4.11 5.34 6.63
C ARG A 142 -3.14 6.35 6.00
N LEU A 143 -3.09 7.58 6.50
CA LEU A 143 -2.19 8.61 5.98
C LEU A 143 -0.71 8.30 6.27
N PRO A 144 -0.27 8.12 7.53
CA PRO A 144 1.13 7.83 7.82
C PRO A 144 1.60 6.50 7.23
N ILE A 145 0.74 5.46 7.21
CA ILE A 145 1.11 4.17 6.61
C ILE A 145 1.32 4.30 5.09
N GLN A 146 0.53 5.15 4.42
CA GLN A 146 0.68 5.41 3.00
C GLN A 146 2.02 6.09 2.69
N PHE A 147 2.48 7.03 3.52
CA PHE A 147 3.82 7.62 3.37
C PHE A 147 4.94 6.60 3.59
N LEU A 148 4.75 5.67 4.52
CA LEU A 148 5.71 4.59 4.76
C LEU A 148 5.83 3.67 3.55
N PHE A 149 4.70 3.30 2.94
CA PHE A 149 4.68 2.55 1.68
C PHE A 149 5.24 3.34 0.50
N LEU A 150 5.07 4.66 0.48
CA LEU A 150 5.63 5.53 -0.56
C LEU A 150 7.16 5.53 -0.50
N ALA A 151 7.72 5.67 0.71
CA ALA A 151 9.16 5.59 0.95
C ALA A 151 9.71 4.20 0.57
N TRP A 152 8.98 3.14 0.93
CA TRP A 152 9.34 1.77 0.59
C TRP A 152 9.31 1.54 -0.94
N ALA A 153 8.25 1.95 -1.63
CA ALA A 153 8.17 1.81 -3.08
C ALA A 153 9.29 2.58 -3.80
N ARG A 154 9.64 3.77 -3.31
CA ARG A 154 10.75 4.58 -3.85
C ARG A 154 12.09 3.84 -3.79
N TRP A 155 12.34 3.05 -2.74
CA TRP A 155 13.56 2.24 -2.61
C TRP A 155 13.74 1.24 -3.77
N HIS A 156 12.65 0.65 -4.25
CA HIS A 156 12.69 -0.32 -5.36
C HIS A 156 12.80 0.32 -6.75
N VAL A 157 12.55 1.64 -6.84
CA VAL A 157 12.66 2.39 -8.10
C VAL A 157 14.09 2.85 -8.37
N THR A 158 14.83 3.23 -7.34
CA THR A 158 16.25 3.66 -7.40
C THR A 158 17.19 2.47 -7.57
#